data_AF-A0A965IBF7-F1
#
_entry.id   AF-A0A965IBF7-F1
#
_cell.length_a   1.000
_cell.length_b   1.000
_cell.length_c   1.000
_cell.angle_alpha   90.00
_cell.angle_beta   90.00
_cell.angle_gamma   90.00
#
_symmetry.space_group_name_H-M   'P 1'
#
loop_
_entity.id
_entity.type
_entity.pdbx_description
1 polymer ?
#
loop_
_entity_poly.entity_id
_entity_poly.type
_entity_poly.pdbx_seq_one_letter_code
_entity_poly.pdbx_strand_id
1 'polypeptide(L)' 'MKALISPNEPRQSGYRVAEISESGFEVAPPLFWVDCADTDKADQCWYDPSDQTIKAFDITG' A
#
# COMPACT_ATOMS: atom_id res chain seq x y z
N MET A 1 -11.27 1.85 -1.73
CA MET A 1 -10.41 2.78 -0.96
C MET A 1 -9.17 3.09 -1.79
N LYS A 2 -8.35 4.05 -1.37
CA LYS A 2 -7.04 4.35 -1.96
C LYS A 2 -5.93 4.07 -0.94
N ALA A 3 -4.87 3.39 -1.36
CA ALA A 3 -3.68 3.13 -0.56
C ALA A 3 -2.51 4.00 -1.07
N LEU A 4 -1.90 4.77 -0.17
CA LEU A 4 -0.70 5.55 -0.47
C LEU A 4 0.53 4.65 -0.38
N ILE A 5 1.24 4.51 -1.49
CA ILE A 5 2.44 3.68 -1.58
C ILE A 5 3.66 4.56 -1.39
N SER A 6 4.60 4.10 -0.57
CA SER A 6 5.90 4.74 -0.34
C SER A 6 7.02 3.86 -0.93
N PRO A 7 7.42 4.06 -2.20
CA PRO A 7 8.51 3.29 -2.81
C PRO A 7 9.87 3.48 -2.14
N ASN A 8 10.03 4.55 -1.38
CA ASN A 8 11.24 4.81 -0.58
C ASN A 8 11.34 3.89 0.65
N GLU A 9 10.28 3.17 0.98
CA GLU A 9 10.19 2.29 2.15
C GLU A 9 9.89 0.84 1.70
N PRO A 10 10.92 0.04 1.39
CA PRO A 10 10.74 -1.37 1.05
C PRO A 10 10.07 -2.16 2.17
N ARG A 11 9.16 -3.07 1.79
CA ARG A 11 8.42 -3.94 2.72
C ARG A 11 8.15 -5.27 2.04
N GLN A 12 8.52 -6.38 2.68
CA GLN A 12 8.50 -7.72 2.06
C GLN A 12 9.25 -7.71 0.71
N SER A 13 8.66 -8.20 -0.37
CA SER A 13 9.19 -8.11 -1.74
C SER A 13 8.72 -6.86 -2.51
N GLY A 14 8.12 -5.88 -1.84
CA GLY A 14 7.57 -4.67 -2.44
C GLY A 14 7.73 -3.44 -1.56
N TYR A 15 6.67 -2.65 -1.41
CA TYR A 15 6.71 -1.34 -0.76
C TYR A 15 5.68 -1.19 0.36
N ARG A 16 5.96 -0.29 1.31
CA ARG A 16 5.06 0.05 2.41
C ARG A 16 3.80 0.75 1.89
N VAL A 17 2.66 0.36 2.45
CA VAL A 17 1.42 1.17 2.43
C VAL A 17 1.51 2.17 3.58
N ALA A 18 1.63 3.46 3.24
CA ALA A 18 1.80 4.54 4.21
C ALA A 18 0.46 4.99 4.82
N GLU A 19 -0.60 4.97 4.02
CA GLU A 19 -1.94 5.43 4.40
C GLU A 19 -3.02 4.69 3.59
N ILE A 20 -4.21 4.53 4.17
CA ILE A 20 -5.42 4.14 3.43
C ILE A 20 -6.48 5.21 3.69
N SER A 21 -7.07 5.73 2.62
CA SER A 21 -8.06 6.81 2.65
C SER A 21 -9.22 6.51 1.68
N GLU A 22 -10.36 7.17 1.88
CA GLU A 22 -11.51 7.08 0.97
C GLU A 22 -11.18 7.66 -0.41
N SER A 23 -10.31 8.65 -0.47
CA SER A 23 -9.85 9.29 -1.69
C SER A 23 -8.38 9.69 -1.60
N GLY A 24 -7.71 9.71 -2.75
CA GLY A 24 -6.33 10.21 -2.85
C GLY A 24 -6.30 11.71 -3.11
N PHE A 25 -5.15 12.31 -2.82
CA PHE A 25 -4.82 13.71 -3.14
C PHE A 25 -3.44 13.78 -3.80
N GLU A 26 -3.03 14.96 -4.26
CA GLU A 26 -1.70 15.14 -4.87
C GLU A 26 -0.58 14.85 -3.87
N VAL A 27 0.34 13.98 -4.25
CA VAL A 27 1.47 13.57 -3.41
C VAL A 27 2.79 13.80 -4.14
N ALA A 28 3.85 14.06 -3.37
CA ALA A 28 5.17 14.27 -3.93
C ALA A 28 5.73 12.94 -4.51
N PRO A 29 6.41 12.96 -5.67
CA PRO A 29 7.13 11.78 -6.15
C PRO A 29 8.18 11.29 -5.14
N PRO A 30 8.42 9.96 -5.02
CA PRO A 30 7.84 8.88 -5.82
C PRO A 30 6.55 8.29 -5.24
N LEU A 31 5.88 8.97 -4.31
CA LEU A 31 4.65 8.44 -3.72
C LEU A 31 3.53 8.41 -4.76
N PHE A 32 2.68 7.40 -4.69
CA PHE A 32 1.51 7.28 -5.56
C PHE A 32 0.38 6.54 -4.86
N TRP A 33 -0.84 6.76 -5.34
CA TRP A 33 -2.04 6.08 -4.85
C TRP A 33 -2.41 4.92 -5.75
N VAL A 34 -2.85 3.82 -5.15
CA VAL A 34 -3.47 2.68 -5.85
C VAL A 34 -4.83 2.35 -5.27
N ASP A 35 -5.68 1.69 -6.05
CA ASP A 35 -6.95 1.15 -5.53
C ASP A 35 -6.70 -0.03 -4.59
N CYS A 36 -7.47 -0.09 -3.50
CA CYS A 36 -7.41 -1.16 -2.52
C CYS A 36 -8.81 -1.49 -1.97
N ALA A 37 -8.91 -2.65 -1.30
CA ALA A 37 -10.14 -3.07 -0.65
C ALA A 37 -10.49 -2.14 0.53
N ASP A 38 -11.76 -2.10 0.90
CA ASP A 38 -12.26 -1.39 2.09
C ASP A 38 -11.83 -2.05 3.41
N THR A 39 -11.53 -3.35 3.36
CA THR A 39 -11.02 -4.12 4.48
C THR A 39 -9.52 -3.97 4.72
N ASP A 40 -8.76 -3.44 3.76
CA ASP A 40 -7.32 -3.27 3.89
C ASP A 40 -6.97 -2.27 5.00
N LYS A 41 -5.91 -2.56 5.75
CA LYS A 41 -5.34 -1.69 6.79
C LYS A 41 -3.86 -1.49 6.52
N ALA A 42 -3.41 -0.22 6.52
CA ALA A 42 -2.05 0.15 6.12
C ALA A 42 -0.95 -0.57 6.92
N ASP A 43 -1.21 -0.86 8.19
CA ASP A 43 -0.30 -1.59 9.09
C ASP A 43 -0.34 -3.11 8.92
N GLN A 44 -1.29 -3.63 8.14
CA GLN A 44 -1.51 -5.07 7.90
C GLN A 44 -1.25 -5.49 6.46
N CYS A 45 -0.90 -4.55 5.56
CA CYS A 45 -0.65 -4.84 4.16
C CYS A 45 0.62 -4.16 3.60
N TRP A 46 1.01 -4.60 2.42
CA TRP A 46 2.11 -4.07 1.62
C TRP A 46 1.72 -4.11 0.13
N TYR A 47 2.37 -3.30 -0.68
CA TYR A 47 2.13 -3.25 -2.13
C TYR A 47 3.16 -4.08 -2.88
N ASP A 48 2.71 -4.99 -3.74
CA ASP A 48 3.57 -5.79 -4.60
C ASP A 48 3.70 -5.15 -6.00
N PRO A 49 4.89 -4.65 -6.38
CA PRO A 49 5.08 -4.02 -7.68
C PRO A 49 5.09 -5.01 -8.86
N SER A 50 5.18 -6.32 -8.62
CA SER A 50 5.23 -7.32 -9.69
C SER A 50 3.88 -7.55 -10.35
N ASP A 51 2.80 -7.52 -9.56
CA ASP A 51 1.42 -7.65 -10.02
C ASP A 51 0.56 -6.39 -9.75
N GLN A 52 1.16 -5.38 -9.12
CA GLN A 52 0.55 -4.09 -8.80
C GLN A 52 -0.65 -4.19 -7.85
N THR A 53 -0.62 -5.15 -6.92
CA THR A 53 -1.71 -5.38 -5.95
C THR A 53 -1.30 -5.12 -4.50
N ILE A 54 -2.30 -4.92 -3.64
CA ILE A 54 -2.14 -4.86 -2.19
C ILE A 54 -2.24 -6.28 -1.62
N LYS A 55 -1.29 -6.66 -0.77
CA LYS A 55 -1.20 -7.98 -0.15
C LYS A 55 -1.18 -7.82 1.37
N ALA A 56 -1.97 -8.64 2.06
CA ALA A 56 -1.89 -8.73 3.52
C ALA A 56 -0.53 -9.30 3.93
N PHE A 57 -0.08 -8.96 5.14
CA PHE A 57 0.99 -9.72 5.77
C PHE A 57 0.48 -11.12 6.12
N ASP A 58 1.32 -12.13 5.90
CA ASP A 58 1.06 -13.46 6.45
C ASP A 58 1.20 -13.37 7.98
N ILE A 59 0.09 -13.13 8.67
CA ILE A 59 0.02 -13.21 10.13
C ILE A 59 -0.17 -14.68 10.49
N THR A 60 0.85 -15.51 10.24
CA THR A 60 0.88 -16.85 10.85
C THR A 60 1.24 -16.65 12.31
N GLY A 61 0.22 -16.69 13.17
CA GLY A 61 0.37 -16.76 14.62
C GLY A 61 0.91 -18.11 15.09
#